data_AF-A0A2W4RP21-F1
#
_entry.id   AF-A0A2W4RP21-F1
#
_cell.length_a   1.000
_cell.length_b   1.000
_cell.length_c   1.000
_cell.angle_alpha   90.00
_cell.angle_beta   90.00
_cell.angle_gamma   90.00
#
_symmetry.space_group_name_H-M   'P 1'
#
loop_
_entity.id
_entity.type
_entity.pdbx_description
1 polymer ?
#
loop_
_entity_poly.entity_id
_entity_poly.type
_entity_poly.pdbx_seq_one_letter_code
_entity_poly.pdbx_strand_id
1 'polypeptide(L)'
;MRLATFNVESLDLPPRAKLPIEVRAEALRPVLARLDADILCLQEVNGQHVPDRPERVLLALDRVLEGTPYATYERISTSGPDGLGVADVHNLVTLSRFPIRSRREVFHDLVPQPLYRMVTADPRPSEPEPVTFDRPLLAADIELPSGQLLTVINVHLRAPLAAAISGQKLSAFVWRTVGGWAEGYFLASMRRAGQALELRLLLEELFAADPHRLIAVAGDFNAEDYDTALRIAIGAEEDTGNGALSARSLVLLDRAIPADRRWSILHHGRPQMLDHILVSRSLYGHVREIEVHNETLGDELVGFGKGSPSPGSYHAPVVVELAL
;
A
#
# COMPACT_ATOMS: atom_id res chain seq x y z
N MET A 1 9.91 8.77 -17.87
CA MET A 1 8.65 8.45 -17.16
C MET A 1 8.88 8.44 -15.66
N ARG A 2 7.95 8.94 -14.84
CA ARG A 2 8.01 8.89 -13.36
C ARG A 2 6.87 8.05 -12.79
N LEU A 3 7.18 7.13 -11.86
CA LEU A 3 6.20 6.34 -11.11
C LEU A 3 6.35 6.65 -9.63
N ALA A 4 5.24 6.93 -8.95
CA ALA A 4 5.23 7.28 -7.54
C ALA A 4 4.26 6.43 -6.71
N THR A 5 4.54 6.29 -5.41
CA THR A 5 3.60 5.79 -4.41
C THR A 5 3.44 6.76 -3.26
N PHE A 6 2.22 6.89 -2.75
CA PHE A 6 1.92 7.80 -1.65
C PHE A 6 0.69 7.35 -0.84
N ASN A 7 0.90 7.01 0.44
CA ASN A 7 -0.20 6.83 1.38
C ASN A 7 -0.72 8.20 1.83
N VAL A 8 -1.99 8.49 1.54
CA VAL A 8 -2.61 9.80 1.83
C VAL A 8 -3.31 9.85 3.20
N GLU A 9 -3.04 8.90 4.08
CA GLU A 9 -3.47 8.86 5.49
C GLU A 9 -4.99 9.06 5.65
N SER A 10 -5.74 8.00 5.38
CA SER A 10 -7.19 7.90 5.54
C SER A 10 -7.95 9.13 4.98
N LEU A 11 -7.73 9.44 3.70
CA LEU A 11 -8.35 10.57 3.01
C LEU A 11 -9.87 10.41 2.93
N ASP A 12 -10.60 11.32 3.57
CA ASP A 12 -12.05 11.21 3.77
C ASP A 12 -12.73 12.58 3.88
N LEU A 13 -14.05 12.60 3.99
CA LEU A 13 -14.86 13.79 4.28
C LEU A 13 -15.42 13.77 5.72
N PRO A 14 -15.77 14.93 6.29
CA PRO A 14 -16.57 15.01 7.51
C PRO A 14 -17.90 14.23 7.37
N PRO A 15 -18.41 13.61 8.44
CA PRO A 15 -17.95 13.70 9.83
C PRO A 15 -16.83 12.73 10.21
N ARG A 16 -16.37 11.85 9.30
CA ARG A 16 -15.31 10.87 9.60
C ARG A 16 -13.92 11.50 9.62
N ALA A 17 -13.67 12.45 8.71
CA ALA A 17 -12.42 13.20 8.69
C ALA A 17 -12.36 14.18 9.88
N LYS A 18 -11.19 14.23 10.53
CA LYS A 18 -10.91 15.19 11.62
C LYS A 18 -10.64 16.61 11.11
N LEU A 19 -10.26 16.75 9.83
CA LEU A 19 -9.98 18.02 9.18
C LEU A 19 -10.94 18.24 8.00
N PRO A 20 -11.30 19.49 7.69
CA PRO A 20 -11.97 19.83 6.43
C PRO A 20 -11.12 19.40 5.23
N ILE A 21 -11.79 19.00 4.15
CA ILE A 21 -11.11 18.53 2.94
C ILE A 21 -10.30 19.64 2.27
N GLU A 22 -10.72 20.89 2.41
CA GLU A 22 -10.03 22.07 1.88
C GLU A 22 -8.65 22.24 2.50
N VAL A 23 -8.54 22.04 3.82
CA VAL A 23 -7.26 22.10 4.56
C VAL A 23 -6.33 20.97 4.09
N ARG A 24 -6.89 19.77 3.87
CA ARG A 24 -6.10 18.66 3.33
C ARG A 24 -5.66 18.88 1.89
N ALA A 25 -6.55 19.39 1.04
CA ALA A 25 -6.25 19.70 -0.35
C ALA A 25 -5.16 20.76 -0.48
N GLU A 26 -5.19 21.82 0.35
CA GLU A 26 -4.14 22.85 0.38
C GLU A 26 -2.77 22.26 0.72
N ALA A 27 -2.71 21.29 1.64
CA ALA A 27 -1.46 20.63 2.02
C ALA A 27 -1.00 19.56 1.00
N LEU A 28 -1.92 18.78 0.44
CA LEU A 28 -1.60 17.63 -0.42
C LEU A 28 -1.32 18.03 -1.87
N ARG A 29 -2.00 19.05 -2.42
CA ARG A 29 -1.84 19.43 -3.84
C ARG A 29 -0.41 19.84 -4.21
N PRO A 30 0.32 20.64 -3.42
CA PRO A 30 1.71 20.97 -3.73
C PRO A 30 2.62 19.73 -3.71
N VAL A 31 2.40 18.81 -2.77
CA VAL A 31 3.12 17.53 -2.69
C VAL A 31 2.87 16.71 -3.94
N LEU A 32 1.60 16.51 -4.30
CA LEU A 32 1.21 15.81 -5.53
C LEU A 32 1.86 16.44 -6.77
N ALA A 33 1.75 17.76 -6.94
CA ALA A 33 2.34 18.45 -8.08
C ALA A 33 3.87 18.29 -8.17
N ARG A 34 4.56 18.25 -7.02
CA ARG A 34 6.02 18.02 -6.95
C ARG A 34 6.43 16.60 -7.36
N LEU A 35 5.55 15.61 -7.25
CA LEU A 35 5.87 14.23 -7.66
C LEU A 35 6.18 14.16 -9.16
N ASP A 36 5.47 14.97 -9.95
CA ASP A 36 5.52 14.97 -11.42
C ASP A 36 5.41 13.55 -12.00
N ALA A 37 4.65 12.69 -11.31
CA ALA A 37 4.50 11.29 -11.65
C ALA A 37 3.59 11.12 -12.87
N ASP A 38 3.99 10.29 -13.83
CA ASP A 38 3.11 9.84 -14.91
C ASP A 38 2.19 8.69 -14.46
N ILE A 39 2.61 7.93 -13.44
CA ILE A 39 1.82 6.88 -12.79
C ILE A 39 1.91 7.05 -11.28
N LEU A 40 0.77 7.09 -10.58
CA LEU A 40 0.69 7.34 -9.15
C LEU A 40 -0.17 6.29 -8.44
N CYS A 41 0.44 5.55 -7.51
CA CYS A 41 -0.21 4.60 -6.62
C CYS A 41 -0.54 5.28 -5.29
N LEU A 42 -1.83 5.37 -4.96
CA LEU A 42 -2.31 5.93 -3.70
C LEU A 42 -2.85 4.83 -2.78
N GLN A 43 -2.61 5.00 -1.48
CA GLN A 43 -3.14 4.15 -0.42
C GLN A 43 -3.96 4.98 0.57
N GLU A 44 -4.83 4.30 1.33
CA GLU A 44 -5.72 4.92 2.33
C GLU A 44 -6.69 5.98 1.80
N VAL A 45 -7.31 5.70 0.65
CA VAL A 45 -8.40 6.53 0.15
C VAL A 45 -9.73 5.94 0.63
N ASN A 46 -10.51 6.69 1.40
CA ASN A 46 -11.82 6.22 1.89
C ASN A 46 -12.93 6.52 0.88
N GLY A 47 -13.96 5.68 0.87
CA GLY A 47 -15.13 5.81 0.00
C GLY A 47 -16.28 6.54 0.69
N GLN A 48 -16.87 7.52 0.01
CA GLN A 48 -18.00 8.29 0.50
C GLN A 48 -19.31 7.82 -0.12
N HIS A 49 -20.37 7.76 0.69
CA HIS A 49 -21.73 7.54 0.20
C HIS A 49 -22.31 8.86 -0.32
N VAL A 50 -23.00 8.79 -1.46
CA VAL A 50 -23.71 9.92 -2.06
C VAL A 50 -25.20 9.61 -2.02
N PRO A 51 -26.05 10.53 -1.55
CA PRO A 51 -27.50 10.35 -1.64
C PRO A 51 -27.92 9.94 -3.05
N ASP A 52 -28.85 8.98 -3.14
CA ASP A 52 -29.39 8.45 -4.40
C ASP A 52 -28.40 7.68 -5.28
N ARG A 53 -27.20 7.35 -4.78
CA ARG A 53 -26.29 6.38 -5.40
C ARG A 53 -26.12 5.16 -4.52
N PRO A 54 -26.37 3.94 -5.03
CA PRO A 54 -26.17 2.73 -4.23
C PRO A 54 -24.67 2.52 -3.92
N GLU A 55 -23.79 2.86 -4.86
CA GLU A 55 -22.36 2.69 -4.72
C GLU A 55 -21.66 3.87 -4.01
N ARG A 56 -20.58 3.56 -3.29
CA ARG A 56 -19.64 4.58 -2.78
C ARG A 56 -18.73 5.06 -3.89
N VAL A 57 -18.27 6.31 -3.76
CA VAL A 57 -17.31 6.94 -4.68
C VAL A 57 -16.21 7.66 -3.90
N LEU A 58 -15.13 8.06 -4.57
CA LEU A 58 -13.96 8.68 -3.95
C LEU A 58 -14.04 10.22 -4.01
N LEU A 59 -15.09 10.81 -3.46
CA LEU A 59 -15.31 12.28 -3.47
C LEU A 59 -14.16 13.06 -2.84
N ALA A 60 -13.62 12.59 -1.72
CA ALA A 60 -12.50 13.25 -1.05
C ALA A 60 -11.27 13.31 -1.96
N LEU A 61 -11.00 12.22 -2.69
CA LEU A 61 -9.93 12.18 -3.67
C LEU A 61 -10.20 13.14 -4.83
N ASP A 62 -11.41 13.14 -5.40
CA ASP A 62 -11.77 14.05 -6.49
C ASP A 62 -11.49 15.51 -6.10
N ARG A 63 -11.82 15.90 -4.86
CA ARG A 63 -11.56 17.24 -4.33
C ARG A 63 -10.08 17.54 -4.16
N VAL A 64 -9.26 16.58 -3.72
CA VAL A 64 -7.80 16.78 -3.63
C VAL A 64 -7.18 16.90 -5.02
N LEU A 65 -7.58 16.05 -5.97
CA LEU A 65 -7.01 16.03 -7.32
C LEU A 65 -7.44 17.24 -8.17
N GLU A 66 -8.59 17.86 -7.87
CA GLU A 66 -9.09 19.04 -8.57
C GLU A 66 -7.99 20.13 -8.70
N GLY A 67 -7.74 20.58 -9.95
CA GLY A 67 -6.71 21.57 -10.25
C GLY A 67 -5.27 21.03 -10.35
N THR A 68 -5.05 19.73 -10.14
CA THR A 68 -3.77 19.06 -10.39
C THR A 68 -3.77 18.35 -11.76
N PRO A 69 -2.60 18.03 -12.35
CA PRO A 69 -2.53 17.23 -13.56
C PRO A 69 -3.22 15.85 -13.44
N TYR A 70 -3.25 15.29 -12.23
CA TYR A 70 -3.82 13.98 -11.94
C TYR A 70 -5.35 13.92 -12.09
N ALA A 71 -6.04 15.06 -12.11
CA ALA A 71 -7.49 15.11 -12.30
C ALA A 71 -7.94 14.49 -13.65
N THR A 72 -7.06 14.48 -14.66
CA THR A 72 -7.36 13.97 -16.00
C THR A 72 -6.77 12.59 -16.27
N TYR A 73 -6.13 11.97 -15.28
CA TYR A 73 -5.49 10.67 -15.45
C TYR A 73 -6.55 9.58 -15.55
N GLU A 74 -6.25 8.51 -16.29
CA GLU A 74 -7.02 7.29 -16.18
C GLU A 74 -6.89 6.76 -14.75
N ARG A 75 -8.01 6.28 -14.20
CA ARG A 75 -8.11 5.88 -12.80
C ARG A 75 -8.71 4.50 -12.68
N ILE A 76 -8.07 3.69 -11.87
CA ILE A 76 -8.67 2.48 -11.30
C ILE A 76 -8.57 2.52 -9.78
N SER A 77 -9.50 1.84 -9.12
CA SER A 77 -9.48 1.64 -7.68
C SER A 77 -9.94 0.23 -7.34
N THR A 78 -9.64 -0.19 -6.12
CA THR A 78 -10.21 -1.41 -5.54
C THR A 78 -11.72 -1.26 -5.33
N SER A 79 -12.41 -2.38 -5.40
CA SER A 79 -13.87 -2.45 -5.29
C SER A 79 -14.30 -2.78 -3.86
N GLY A 80 -15.56 -2.45 -3.53
CA GLY A 80 -16.18 -2.89 -2.29
C GLY A 80 -16.32 -4.42 -2.21
N PRO A 81 -16.59 -5.00 -1.01
CA PRO A 81 -16.75 -6.44 -0.84
C PRO A 81 -17.86 -7.09 -1.70
N ASP A 82 -18.85 -6.31 -2.11
CA ASP A 82 -19.95 -6.70 -3.00
C ASP A 82 -19.63 -6.48 -4.50
N GLY A 83 -18.43 -5.99 -4.81
CA GLY A 83 -17.99 -5.64 -6.16
C GLY A 83 -18.64 -4.37 -6.72
N LEU A 84 -19.41 -3.63 -5.91
CA LEU A 84 -20.11 -2.41 -6.32
C LEU A 84 -19.42 -1.17 -5.76
N GLY A 85 -18.94 -0.30 -6.66
CA GLY A 85 -18.18 0.89 -6.28
C GLY A 85 -16.94 0.56 -5.44
N VAL A 86 -16.54 1.49 -4.59
CA VAL A 86 -15.36 1.36 -3.72
C VAL A 86 -15.71 0.91 -2.31
N ALA A 87 -14.74 0.36 -1.58
CA ALA A 87 -14.91 0.03 -0.18
C ALA A 87 -15.07 1.30 0.68
N ASP A 88 -15.58 1.12 1.90
CA ASP A 88 -15.80 2.23 2.83
C ASP A 88 -14.49 2.93 3.24
N VAL A 89 -13.41 2.15 3.43
CA VAL A 89 -12.10 2.63 3.87
C VAL A 89 -10.95 1.91 3.15
N HIS A 90 -9.79 2.55 3.15
CA HIS A 90 -8.50 1.96 2.75
C HIS A 90 -8.43 1.41 1.31
N ASN A 91 -9.10 2.08 0.36
CA ASN A 91 -8.99 1.71 -1.05
C ASN A 91 -7.59 2.01 -1.59
N LEU A 92 -7.17 1.18 -2.53
CA LEU A 92 -6.02 1.47 -3.40
C LEU A 92 -6.53 2.19 -4.64
N VAL A 93 -5.75 3.16 -5.12
CA VAL A 93 -6.04 3.87 -6.37
C VAL A 93 -4.77 3.94 -7.20
N THR A 94 -4.87 3.61 -8.49
CA THR A 94 -3.80 3.85 -9.45
C THR A 94 -4.27 4.88 -10.46
N LEU A 95 -3.54 5.98 -10.56
CA LEU A 95 -3.73 7.04 -11.54
C LEU A 95 -2.65 6.90 -12.61
N SER A 96 -3.01 6.97 -13.89
CA SER A 96 -2.08 6.84 -15.00
C SER A 96 -2.35 7.89 -16.07
N ARG A 97 -1.29 8.57 -16.50
CA ARG A 97 -1.31 9.43 -17.68
C ARG A 97 -1.50 8.62 -18.96
N PHE A 98 -1.06 7.37 -18.95
CA PHE A 98 -1.12 6.46 -20.08
C PHE A 98 -2.32 5.50 -19.98
N PRO A 99 -2.77 4.90 -21.10
CA PRO A 99 -3.92 4.01 -21.10
C PRO A 99 -3.77 2.79 -20.19
N ILE A 100 -4.77 2.53 -19.36
CA ILE A 100 -4.90 1.32 -18.55
C ILE A 100 -5.65 0.27 -19.37
N ARG A 101 -4.95 -0.77 -19.80
CA ARG A 101 -5.49 -1.81 -20.69
C ARG A 101 -6.21 -2.93 -19.96
N SER A 102 -5.77 -3.24 -18.75
CA SER A 102 -6.37 -4.26 -17.91
C SER A 102 -6.23 -3.87 -16.44
N ARG A 103 -7.14 -4.39 -15.60
CA ARG A 103 -7.02 -4.34 -14.14
C ARG A 103 -7.41 -5.68 -13.53
N ARG A 104 -6.77 -6.04 -12.42
CA ARG A 104 -7.09 -7.22 -11.60
C ARG A 104 -6.96 -6.85 -10.13
N GLU A 105 -8.01 -7.13 -9.37
CA GLU A 105 -7.95 -7.14 -7.90
C GLU A 105 -7.64 -8.57 -7.45
N VAL A 106 -6.71 -8.73 -6.51
CA VAL A 106 -6.31 -10.04 -6.00
C VAL A 106 -6.52 -10.09 -4.49
N PHE A 107 -7.45 -10.94 -4.04
CA PHE A 107 -7.84 -11.07 -2.63
C PHE A 107 -8.28 -12.50 -2.30
N HIS A 108 -7.36 -13.27 -1.72
CA HIS A 108 -7.53 -14.71 -1.50
C HIS A 108 -7.79 -15.53 -2.77
N ASP A 109 -7.40 -15.02 -3.95
CA ASP A 109 -7.47 -15.76 -5.21
C ASP A 109 -6.36 -16.82 -5.29
N LEU A 110 -5.20 -16.52 -4.70
CA LEU A 110 -4.00 -17.37 -4.80
C LEU A 110 -3.62 -18.00 -3.46
N VAL A 111 -3.99 -17.36 -2.35
CA VAL A 111 -3.70 -17.85 -0.99
C VAL A 111 -5.01 -18.04 -0.22
N PRO A 112 -5.41 -19.28 0.12
CA PRO A 112 -6.60 -19.51 0.91
C PRO A 112 -6.45 -18.90 2.31
N GLN A 113 -7.58 -18.55 2.93
CA GLN A 113 -7.60 -18.03 4.30
C GLN A 113 -7.00 -19.06 5.27
N PRO A 114 -5.91 -18.72 5.99
CA PRO A 114 -5.40 -19.61 7.02
C PRO A 114 -6.42 -19.71 8.16
N LEU A 115 -6.57 -20.92 8.72
CA LEU A 115 -7.42 -21.15 9.88
C LEU A 115 -6.59 -21.03 11.15
N TYR A 116 -7.04 -20.22 12.10
CA TYR A 116 -6.37 -20.04 13.39
C TYR A 116 -7.36 -20.10 14.54
N ARG A 117 -7.03 -20.88 15.57
CA ARG A 117 -7.82 -20.94 16.81
C ARG A 117 -7.22 -19.97 17.82
N MET A 118 -7.89 -18.86 18.05
CA MET A 118 -7.44 -17.86 19.02
C MET A 118 -7.37 -18.46 20.43
N VAL A 119 -6.23 -18.27 21.07
CA VAL A 119 -5.82 -18.80 22.36
C VAL A 119 -6.31 -17.91 23.50
N THR A 120 -6.24 -16.59 23.35
CA THR A 120 -6.57 -15.61 24.41
C THR A 120 -7.93 -14.97 24.25
N ALA A 121 -8.68 -15.29 23.18
CA ALA A 121 -10.05 -14.83 23.03
C ALA A 121 -10.94 -15.24 24.22
N ASP A 122 -11.83 -14.33 24.62
CA ASP A 122 -12.80 -14.55 25.70
C ASP A 122 -14.22 -14.14 25.23
N PRO A 123 -15.14 -15.11 25.01
CA PRO A 123 -14.95 -16.55 25.17
C PRO A 123 -13.98 -17.12 24.13
N ARG A 124 -13.28 -18.21 24.48
CA ARG A 124 -12.40 -18.91 23.54
C ARG A 124 -13.24 -19.62 22.46
N PRO A 125 -12.91 -19.48 21.16
CA PRO A 125 -13.62 -20.18 20.10
C PRO A 125 -13.43 -21.70 20.21
N SER A 126 -14.49 -22.46 19.93
CA SER A 126 -14.45 -23.93 19.93
C SER A 126 -13.68 -24.48 18.74
N GLU A 127 -13.71 -23.77 17.60
CA GLU A 127 -13.05 -24.18 16.36
C GLU A 127 -12.08 -23.10 15.84
N PRO A 128 -11.12 -23.45 14.98
CA PRO A 128 -10.32 -22.48 14.25
C PRO A 128 -11.22 -21.60 13.37
N GLU A 129 -10.89 -20.31 13.29
CA GLU A 129 -11.60 -19.33 12.46
C GLU A 129 -10.73 -18.89 11.28
N PRO A 130 -11.33 -18.53 10.13
CA PRO A 130 -10.57 -17.98 9.02
C PRO A 130 -9.97 -16.63 9.35
N VAL A 131 -8.70 -16.47 8.97
CA VAL A 131 -7.99 -15.19 9.03
C VAL A 131 -8.06 -14.53 7.66
N THR A 132 -9.03 -13.64 7.49
CA THR A 132 -9.18 -12.85 6.27
C THR A 132 -8.13 -11.74 6.20
N PHE A 133 -7.55 -11.54 5.01
CA PHE A 133 -6.69 -10.41 4.71
C PHE A 133 -7.50 -9.10 4.71
N ASP A 134 -6.82 -7.97 4.88
CA ASP A 134 -7.53 -6.71 5.11
C ASP A 134 -8.02 -6.04 3.82
N ARG A 135 -7.31 -6.25 2.70
CA ARG A 135 -7.57 -5.59 1.40
C ARG A 135 -6.90 -6.31 0.22
N PRO A 136 -7.44 -6.17 -1.01
CA PRO A 136 -6.84 -6.69 -2.24
C PRO A 136 -5.51 -6.03 -2.61
N LEU A 137 -4.75 -6.71 -3.46
CA LEU A 137 -3.73 -6.09 -4.33
C LEU A 137 -4.43 -5.51 -5.57
N LEU A 138 -3.95 -4.38 -6.11
CA LEU A 138 -4.51 -3.77 -7.32
C LEU A 138 -3.47 -3.77 -8.44
N ALA A 139 -3.59 -4.71 -9.38
CA ALA A 139 -2.71 -4.83 -10.54
C ALA A 139 -3.33 -4.18 -11.78
N ALA A 140 -2.50 -3.50 -12.58
CA ALA A 140 -2.91 -2.86 -13.83
C ALA A 140 -1.85 -3.05 -14.90
N ASP A 141 -2.27 -3.32 -16.14
CA ASP A 141 -1.39 -3.21 -17.30
C ASP A 141 -1.55 -1.84 -17.94
N ILE A 142 -0.46 -1.07 -17.92
CA ILE A 142 -0.38 0.29 -18.45
C ILE A 142 0.40 0.24 -19.76
N GLU A 143 -0.19 0.72 -20.86
CA GLU A 143 0.49 0.80 -22.14
C GLU A 143 1.36 2.05 -22.21
N LEU A 144 2.67 1.85 -22.28
CA LEU A 144 3.66 2.92 -22.40
C LEU A 144 3.63 3.56 -23.81
N PRO A 145 4.19 4.76 -23.99
CA PRO A 145 4.27 5.40 -25.32
C PRO A 145 4.96 4.56 -26.39
N SER A 146 5.84 3.64 -25.99
CA SER A 146 6.51 2.67 -26.87
C SER A 146 5.61 1.53 -27.35
N GLY A 147 4.40 1.39 -26.80
CA GLY A 147 3.48 0.27 -27.02
C GLY A 147 3.76 -0.95 -26.12
N GLN A 148 4.81 -0.91 -25.30
CA GLN A 148 5.07 -1.97 -24.30
C GLN A 148 4.12 -1.86 -23.11
N LEU A 149 3.79 -3.00 -22.49
CA LEU A 149 3.01 -3.03 -21.27
C LEU A 149 3.92 -3.00 -20.05
N LEU A 150 3.63 -2.08 -19.12
CA LEU A 150 4.14 -2.07 -17.76
C LEU A 150 3.03 -2.56 -16.82
N THR A 151 3.29 -3.64 -16.08
CA THR A 151 2.40 -4.05 -15.00
C THR A 151 2.73 -3.29 -13.73
N VAL A 152 1.77 -2.53 -13.21
CA VAL A 152 1.88 -1.82 -11.93
C VAL A 152 0.97 -2.48 -10.92
N ILE A 153 1.53 -2.88 -9.78
CA ILE A 153 0.81 -3.50 -8.67
C ILE A 153 0.86 -2.55 -7.49
N ASN A 154 -0.27 -1.90 -7.20
CA ASN A 154 -0.44 -1.09 -6.00
C ASN A 154 -0.73 -2.01 -4.81
N VAL A 155 -0.04 -1.77 -3.70
CA VAL A 155 -0.20 -2.56 -2.46
C VAL A 155 -0.38 -1.66 -1.25
N HIS A 156 -1.13 -2.18 -0.28
CA HIS A 156 -1.07 -1.70 1.09
C HIS A 156 -1.18 -2.94 1.96
N LEU A 157 -0.08 -3.41 2.56
CA LEU A 157 -0.11 -4.63 3.38
C LEU A 157 -0.56 -4.32 4.81
N ARG A 158 -0.93 -5.34 5.57
CA ARG A 158 -1.42 -5.17 6.95
C ARG A 158 -0.39 -4.46 7.84
N ALA A 159 -0.82 -3.37 8.47
CA ALA A 159 -0.03 -2.61 9.43
C ALA A 159 0.50 -3.45 10.60
N PRO A 160 1.69 -3.14 11.17
CA PRO A 160 2.27 -3.80 12.35
C PRO A 160 1.56 -3.40 13.65
N LEU A 161 0.23 -3.31 13.61
CA LEU A 161 -0.64 -3.05 14.74
C LEU A 161 -1.45 -4.29 15.06
N ALA A 162 -1.43 -4.68 16.35
CA ALA A 162 -2.12 -5.86 16.84
C ALA A 162 -3.60 -5.87 16.41
N ALA A 163 -3.98 -6.93 15.69
CA ALA A 163 -5.35 -7.16 15.25
C ALA A 163 -6.23 -7.46 16.47
N ALA A 164 -7.46 -6.95 16.50
CA ALA A 164 -8.35 -7.14 17.65
C ALA A 164 -8.59 -8.63 17.93
N ILE A 165 -8.50 -9.00 19.21
CA ILE A 165 -8.86 -10.32 19.73
C ILE A 165 -10.12 -10.16 20.59
N SER A 166 -11.12 -11.03 20.38
CA SER A 166 -12.39 -10.98 21.11
C SER A 166 -12.16 -10.99 22.63
N GLY A 167 -12.88 -10.12 23.35
CA GLY A 167 -12.74 -9.96 24.80
C GLY A 167 -11.47 -9.25 25.27
N GLN A 168 -10.45 -9.05 24.43
CA GLN A 168 -9.13 -8.54 24.86
C GLN A 168 -8.94 -7.02 24.70
N LYS A 169 -9.92 -6.29 24.16
CA LYS A 169 -9.86 -4.82 24.00
C LYS A 169 -10.64 -4.10 25.10
N LEU A 170 -10.05 -3.06 25.68
CA LEU A 170 -10.74 -2.09 26.54
C LEU A 170 -11.10 -0.81 25.76
N SER A 171 -10.28 -0.43 24.78
CA SER A 171 -10.53 0.62 23.81
C SER A 171 -9.63 0.44 22.58
N ALA A 172 -9.66 1.36 21.60
CA ALA A 172 -8.93 1.26 20.33
C ALA A 172 -7.42 0.97 20.50
N PHE A 173 -6.76 1.53 21.52
CA PHE A 173 -5.33 1.32 21.79
C PHE A 173 -5.04 0.71 23.17
N VAL A 174 -6.08 0.37 23.94
CA VAL A 174 -5.92 -0.20 25.29
C VAL A 174 -6.35 -1.67 25.29
N TRP A 175 -5.46 -2.53 25.78
CA TRP A 175 -5.63 -3.98 25.83
C TRP A 175 -5.89 -4.45 27.26
N ARG A 176 -6.76 -5.45 27.40
CA ARG A 176 -7.08 -6.07 28.69
C ARG A 176 -5.88 -6.84 29.24
N THR A 177 -5.17 -7.55 28.37
CA THR A 177 -4.01 -8.36 28.75
C THR A 177 -2.87 -8.21 27.73
N VAL A 178 -1.64 -8.41 28.19
CA VAL A 178 -0.45 -8.48 27.31
C VAL A 178 -0.54 -9.69 26.37
N GLY A 179 -1.09 -10.81 26.84
CA GLY A 179 -1.29 -12.01 26.01
C GLY A 179 -2.22 -11.76 24.82
N GLY A 180 -3.34 -11.05 25.06
CA GLY A 180 -4.27 -10.65 23.99
C GLY A 180 -3.65 -9.70 22.98
N TRP A 181 -2.85 -8.74 23.45
CA TRP A 181 -2.09 -7.87 22.56
C TRP A 181 -1.07 -8.65 21.71
N ALA A 182 -0.29 -9.54 22.33
CA ALA A 182 0.74 -10.33 21.66
C ALA A 182 0.14 -11.27 20.61
N GLU A 183 -0.98 -11.94 20.92
CA GLU A 183 -1.69 -12.76 19.95
C GLU A 183 -2.27 -11.93 18.81
N GLY A 184 -2.83 -10.76 19.10
CA GLY A 184 -3.29 -9.82 18.07
C GLY A 184 -2.15 -9.38 17.15
N TYR A 185 -0.95 -9.15 17.70
CA TYR A 185 0.25 -8.82 16.92
C TYR A 185 0.69 -9.98 16.03
N PHE A 186 0.63 -11.21 16.54
CA PHE A 186 0.85 -12.42 15.76
C PHE A 186 -0.15 -12.56 14.60
N LEU A 187 -1.44 -12.34 14.84
CA LEU A 187 -2.45 -12.36 13.77
C LEU A 187 -2.21 -11.29 12.70
N ALA A 188 -1.85 -10.07 13.09
CA ALA A 188 -1.50 -9.02 12.14
C ALA A 188 -0.28 -9.41 11.28
N SER A 189 0.73 -10.04 11.89
CA SER A 189 1.91 -10.56 11.19
C SER A 189 1.54 -11.69 10.22
N MET A 190 0.64 -12.60 10.61
CA MET A 190 0.13 -13.66 9.74
C MET A 190 -0.59 -13.09 8.51
N ARG A 191 -1.46 -12.08 8.69
CA ARG A 191 -2.14 -11.41 7.57
C ARG A 191 -1.14 -10.73 6.64
N ARG A 192 -0.17 -9.97 7.18
CA ARG A 192 0.84 -9.28 6.37
C ARG A 192 1.68 -10.27 5.55
N ALA A 193 2.16 -11.34 6.18
CA ALA A 193 2.92 -12.39 5.49
C ALA A 193 2.07 -13.13 4.44
N GLY A 194 0.78 -13.38 4.73
CA GLY A 194 -0.16 -13.98 3.79
C GLY A 194 -0.42 -13.11 2.56
N GLN A 195 -0.62 -11.80 2.75
CA GLN A 195 -0.75 -10.85 1.63
C GLN A 195 0.54 -10.75 0.80
N ALA A 196 1.71 -10.78 1.45
CA ALA A 196 3.00 -10.82 0.75
C ALA A 196 3.17 -12.11 -0.06
N LEU A 197 2.70 -13.25 0.46
CA LEU A 197 2.70 -14.53 -0.27
C LEU A 197 1.77 -14.46 -1.49
N GLU A 198 0.58 -13.88 -1.34
CA GLU A 198 -0.35 -13.69 -2.46
C GLU A 198 0.26 -12.81 -3.57
N LEU A 199 0.94 -11.72 -3.19
CA LEU A 199 1.72 -10.92 -4.12
C LEU A 199 2.81 -11.75 -4.81
N ARG A 200 3.57 -12.54 -4.06
CA ARG A 200 4.65 -13.37 -4.62
C ARG A 200 4.12 -14.39 -5.63
N LEU A 201 3.00 -15.03 -5.33
CA LEU A 201 2.37 -15.99 -6.25
C LEU A 201 1.80 -15.31 -7.50
N LEU A 202 1.24 -14.11 -7.37
CA LEU A 202 0.84 -13.31 -8.54
C LEU A 202 2.05 -13.00 -9.43
N LEU A 203 3.18 -12.61 -8.83
CA LEU A 203 4.42 -12.38 -9.58
C LEU A 203 4.92 -13.66 -10.28
N GLU A 204 4.78 -14.84 -9.65
CA GLU A 204 5.11 -16.10 -10.31
C GLU A 204 4.24 -16.38 -11.55
N GLU A 205 2.93 -16.10 -11.49
CA GLU A 205 2.05 -16.19 -12.67
C GLU A 205 2.51 -15.25 -13.78
N LEU A 206 2.84 -14.01 -13.43
CA LEU A 206 3.27 -12.98 -14.38
C LEU A 206 4.61 -13.33 -15.04
N PHE A 207 5.60 -13.80 -14.28
CA PHE A 207 6.90 -14.24 -14.82
C PHE A 207 6.83 -15.56 -15.58
N ALA A 208 5.90 -16.45 -15.23
CA ALA A 208 5.67 -17.67 -16.00
C ALA A 208 5.07 -17.34 -17.39
N ALA A 209 4.21 -16.33 -17.48
CA ALA A 209 3.64 -15.86 -18.74
C ALA A 209 4.67 -15.10 -19.61
N ASP A 210 5.46 -14.22 -18.99
CA ASP A 210 6.55 -13.48 -19.66
C ASP A 210 7.71 -13.25 -18.69
N PRO A 211 8.85 -13.96 -18.85
CA PRO A 211 10.03 -13.79 -18.00
C PRO A 211 10.67 -12.39 -18.06
N HIS A 212 10.37 -11.61 -19.10
CA HIS A 212 10.92 -10.28 -19.30
C HIS A 212 9.95 -9.16 -18.97
N ARG A 213 8.77 -9.48 -18.43
CA ARG A 213 7.71 -8.52 -18.13
C ARG A 213 8.24 -7.35 -17.29
N LEU A 214 7.88 -6.14 -17.72
CA LEU A 214 8.14 -4.93 -16.95
C LEU A 214 7.13 -4.88 -15.81
N ILE A 215 7.59 -4.98 -14.56
CA ILE A 215 6.74 -5.01 -13.37
C ILE A 215 7.26 -3.99 -12.37
N ALA A 216 6.37 -3.14 -11.86
CA ALA A 216 6.59 -2.32 -10.68
C ALA A 216 5.55 -2.68 -9.61
N VAL A 217 5.99 -2.96 -8.38
CA VAL A 217 5.13 -3.08 -7.21
C VAL A 217 5.41 -1.88 -6.33
N ALA A 218 4.40 -1.06 -6.08
CA ALA A 218 4.56 0.21 -5.40
C ALA A 218 3.47 0.37 -4.33
N GLY A 219 3.84 0.76 -3.12
CA GLY A 219 2.87 0.85 -2.05
C GLY A 219 3.45 0.89 -0.66
N ASP A 220 2.55 0.90 0.31
CA ASP A 220 2.86 0.77 1.73
C ASP A 220 2.90 -0.72 2.11
N PHE A 221 4.10 -1.26 2.29
CA PHE A 221 4.28 -2.65 2.70
C PHE A 221 4.17 -2.83 4.22
N ASN A 222 4.15 -1.74 4.98
CA ASN A 222 4.10 -1.78 6.44
C ASN A 222 5.20 -2.67 7.04
N ALA A 223 6.37 -2.68 6.40
CA ALA A 223 7.47 -3.59 6.67
C ALA A 223 8.79 -3.00 6.16
N GLU A 224 9.83 -2.98 7.00
CA GLU A 224 11.15 -2.45 6.61
C GLU A 224 11.96 -3.44 5.74
N ASP A 225 13.13 -3.01 5.27
CA ASP A 225 14.09 -3.90 4.62
C ASP A 225 14.41 -5.10 5.53
N TYR A 226 14.45 -6.30 4.95
CA TYR A 226 14.59 -7.60 5.61
C TYR A 226 13.41 -8.09 6.49
N ASP A 227 12.31 -7.35 6.62
CA ASP A 227 11.09 -7.90 7.21
C ASP A 227 10.55 -9.08 6.37
N THR A 228 9.89 -10.03 7.03
CA THR A 228 9.28 -11.22 6.42
C THR A 228 8.46 -10.88 5.17
N ALA A 229 7.66 -9.80 5.21
CA ALA A 229 6.81 -9.44 4.08
C ALA A 229 7.62 -9.05 2.84
N LEU A 230 8.66 -8.22 3.00
CA LEU A 230 9.54 -7.80 1.90
C LEU A 230 10.35 -8.98 1.37
N ARG A 231 10.87 -9.85 2.24
CA ARG A 231 11.62 -11.05 1.80
C ARG A 231 10.76 -11.99 0.96
N ILE A 232 9.51 -12.23 1.38
CA ILE A 232 8.55 -13.03 0.61
C ILE A 232 8.28 -12.37 -0.75
N ALA A 233 7.97 -11.07 -0.79
CA ALA A 233 7.66 -10.37 -2.03
C ALA A 233 8.85 -10.34 -3.00
N ILE A 234 10.06 -10.07 -2.50
CA ILE A 234 11.29 -9.97 -3.30
C ILE A 234 11.68 -11.35 -3.85
N GLY A 235 11.65 -12.41 -3.03
CA GLY A 235 12.12 -13.74 -3.43
C GLY A 235 13.58 -13.74 -3.86
N ALA A 236 14.46 -13.18 -3.03
CA ALA A 236 15.86 -12.95 -3.37
C ALA A 236 16.65 -14.27 -3.58
N GLU A 237 17.70 -14.21 -4.39
CA GLU A 237 18.57 -15.38 -4.62
C GLU A 237 19.21 -15.86 -3.31
N GLU A 238 19.61 -14.93 -2.44
CA GLU A 238 20.22 -15.22 -1.14
C GLU A 238 19.27 -15.97 -0.20
N ASP A 239 17.96 -15.77 -0.35
CA ASP A 239 16.92 -16.42 0.44
C ASP A 239 16.53 -17.78 -0.13
N THR A 240 16.58 -17.94 -1.45
CA THR A 240 16.19 -19.18 -2.14
C THR A 240 17.35 -20.17 -2.32
N GLY A 241 18.60 -19.68 -2.32
CA GLY A 241 19.80 -20.47 -2.61
C GLY A 241 19.85 -21.02 -4.04
N ASN A 242 19.04 -20.51 -4.96
CA ASN A 242 18.92 -21.03 -6.33
C ASN A 242 19.08 -19.91 -7.38
N GLY A 243 20.29 -19.78 -7.92
CA GLY A 243 20.61 -18.77 -8.94
C GLY A 243 19.79 -18.87 -10.24
N ALA A 244 19.19 -20.03 -10.53
CA ALA A 244 18.30 -20.18 -11.68
C ALA A 244 16.97 -19.42 -11.50
N LEU A 245 16.58 -19.12 -10.25
CA LEU A 245 15.38 -18.33 -9.93
C LEU A 245 15.64 -16.82 -9.89
N SER A 246 16.90 -16.40 -9.98
CA SER A 246 17.31 -15.01 -9.77
C SER A 246 16.61 -14.03 -10.72
N ALA A 247 16.29 -14.46 -11.95
CA ALA A 247 15.52 -13.66 -12.91
C ALA A 247 14.09 -13.33 -12.44
N ARG A 248 13.52 -14.08 -11.49
CA ARG A 248 12.17 -13.89 -10.93
C ARG A 248 12.15 -13.05 -9.65
N SER A 249 13.32 -12.72 -9.12
CA SER A 249 13.45 -11.83 -7.96
C SER A 249 13.14 -10.39 -8.36
N LEU A 250 12.52 -9.64 -7.44
CA LEU A 250 12.40 -8.19 -7.61
C LEU A 250 13.63 -7.46 -7.06
N VAL A 251 13.86 -6.25 -7.53
CA VAL A 251 14.89 -5.34 -7.00
C VAL A 251 14.18 -4.30 -6.13
N LEU A 252 14.56 -4.24 -4.84
CA LEU A 252 14.14 -3.18 -3.92
C LEU A 252 14.95 -1.91 -4.21
N LEU A 253 14.30 -0.87 -4.74
CA LEU A 253 15.00 0.31 -5.23
C LEU A 253 15.55 1.20 -4.11
N ASP A 254 14.90 1.22 -2.95
CA ASP A 254 15.25 2.12 -1.84
C ASP A 254 16.67 1.88 -1.33
N ARG A 255 17.22 0.67 -1.58
CA ARG A 255 18.61 0.34 -1.28
C ARG A 255 19.62 1.24 -1.99
N ALA A 256 19.22 1.93 -3.06
CA ALA A 256 20.03 2.94 -3.75
C ALA A 256 20.06 4.31 -3.04
N ILE A 257 19.13 4.57 -2.10
CA ILE A 257 19.05 5.82 -1.35
C ILE A 257 20.03 5.78 -0.15
N PRO A 258 20.78 6.86 0.15
CA PRO A 258 21.57 6.96 1.37
C PRO A 258 20.75 6.67 2.63
N ALA A 259 21.33 5.91 3.57
CA ALA A 259 20.60 5.39 4.74
C ALA A 259 19.98 6.47 5.64
N ASP A 260 20.61 7.64 5.74
CA ASP A 260 20.12 8.80 6.49
C ASP A 260 18.90 9.49 5.86
N ARG A 261 18.63 9.21 4.58
CA ARG A 261 17.50 9.75 3.81
C ARG A 261 16.47 8.68 3.43
N ARG A 262 16.76 7.40 3.70
CA ARG A 262 15.94 6.24 3.32
C ARG A 262 14.88 5.95 4.38
N TRP A 263 13.84 6.78 4.43
CA TRP A 263 12.70 6.57 5.31
C TRP A 263 11.48 7.29 4.78
N SER A 264 10.31 6.64 4.89
CA SER A 264 9.03 7.18 4.47
C SER A 264 8.16 7.62 5.65
N ILE A 265 8.49 7.21 6.89
CA ILE A 265 7.76 7.62 8.10
C ILE A 265 8.76 7.99 9.20
N LEU A 266 8.42 8.98 10.02
CA LEU A 266 9.08 9.24 11.29
C LEU A 266 8.13 8.87 12.45
N HIS A 267 8.44 7.78 13.15
CA HIS A 267 7.61 7.25 14.22
C HIS A 267 8.39 7.25 15.55
N HIS A 268 8.00 8.08 16.52
CA HIS A 268 8.67 8.18 17.82
C HIS A 268 10.17 8.54 17.71
N GLY A 269 10.50 9.46 16.80
CA GLY A 269 11.85 9.87 16.46
C GLY A 269 12.66 8.80 15.71
N ARG A 270 12.02 7.70 15.29
CA ARG A 270 12.66 6.62 14.54
C ARG A 270 12.23 6.71 13.07
N PRO A 271 13.17 7.01 12.17
CA PRO A 271 12.89 6.93 10.73
C PRO A 271 12.69 5.45 10.34
N GLN A 272 11.65 5.18 9.55
CA GLN A 272 11.31 3.86 9.02
C GLN A 272 10.97 3.95 7.54
N MET A 273 11.44 3.01 6.73
CA MET A 273 11.06 2.89 5.32
C MET A 273 9.98 1.82 5.22
N LEU A 274 8.71 2.22 5.06
CA LEU A 274 7.57 1.31 4.94
C LEU A 274 6.89 1.36 3.56
N ASP A 275 7.10 2.46 2.84
CA ASP A 275 6.61 2.65 1.48
C ASP A 275 7.74 2.34 0.50
N HIS A 276 7.52 1.42 -0.43
CA HIS A 276 8.59 0.89 -1.28
C HIS A 276 8.17 0.88 -2.74
N ILE A 277 9.18 0.91 -3.62
CA ILE A 277 9.03 0.52 -5.03
C ILE A 277 9.96 -0.67 -5.30
N LEU A 278 9.36 -1.81 -5.64
CA LEU A 278 10.04 -3.01 -6.12
C LEU A 278 9.88 -3.11 -7.63
N VAL A 279 10.92 -3.50 -8.36
CA VAL A 279 10.84 -3.64 -9.82
C VAL A 279 11.39 -4.98 -10.31
N SER A 280 10.86 -5.49 -11.44
CA SER A 280 11.47 -6.65 -12.11
C SER A 280 12.88 -6.30 -12.60
N ARG A 281 13.74 -7.31 -12.78
CA ARG A 281 15.10 -7.09 -13.32
C ARG A 281 15.08 -6.42 -14.70
N SER A 282 14.11 -6.74 -15.54
CA SER A 282 13.93 -6.06 -16.83
C SER A 282 13.67 -4.57 -16.66
N LEU A 283 12.74 -4.19 -15.76
CA LEU A 283 12.42 -2.79 -15.52
C LEU A 283 13.57 -2.06 -14.81
N TYR A 284 14.33 -2.74 -13.96
CA TYR A 284 15.50 -2.18 -13.29
C TYR A 284 16.52 -1.60 -14.28
N GLY A 285 16.69 -2.20 -15.47
CA GLY A 285 17.58 -1.68 -16.52
C GLY A 285 17.22 -0.29 -17.04
N HIS A 286 16.00 0.19 -16.74
CA HIS A 286 15.52 1.51 -17.12
C HIS A 286 15.55 2.54 -15.97
N VAL A 287 15.86 2.12 -14.74
CA VAL A 287 15.88 3.00 -13.56
C VAL A 287 17.01 4.02 -13.68
N ARG A 288 16.67 5.29 -13.44
CA ARG A 288 17.61 6.42 -13.43
C ARG A 288 17.85 6.93 -12.03
N GLU A 289 16.78 7.15 -11.29
CA GLU A 289 16.83 7.75 -9.96
C GLU A 289 15.67 7.24 -9.11
N ILE A 290 15.88 7.19 -7.80
CA ILE A 290 14.82 7.01 -6.81
C ILE A 290 14.93 8.09 -5.74
N GLU A 291 13.80 8.64 -5.36
CA GLU A 291 13.66 9.74 -4.41
C GLU A 291 12.63 9.39 -3.34
N VAL A 292 12.85 9.88 -2.12
CA VAL A 292 11.84 9.91 -1.05
C VAL A 292 11.72 11.36 -0.59
N HIS A 293 10.53 11.94 -0.66
CA HIS A 293 10.29 13.35 -0.36
C HIS A 293 9.92 13.55 1.12
N ASN A 294 10.87 13.25 2.01
CA ASN A 294 10.68 13.28 3.47
C ASN A 294 11.16 14.58 4.13
N GLU A 295 11.49 15.63 3.36
CA GLU A 295 12.18 16.83 3.88
C GLU A 295 11.32 17.65 4.86
N THR A 296 10.00 17.53 4.78
CA THR A 296 9.05 18.28 5.59
C THR A 296 8.21 17.39 6.51
N LEU A 297 8.56 16.12 6.67
CA LEU A 297 7.74 15.16 7.40
C LEU A 297 7.81 15.39 8.92
N GLY A 298 6.64 15.48 9.55
CA GLY A 298 6.52 15.51 11.02
C GLY A 298 6.55 14.12 11.64
N ASP A 299 6.73 14.04 12.96
CA ASP A 299 6.59 12.78 13.69
C ASP A 299 5.11 12.46 13.91
N GLU A 300 4.69 11.31 13.39
CA GLU A 300 3.32 10.80 13.42
C GLU A 300 2.74 10.76 14.85
N LEU A 301 3.51 10.25 15.81
CA LEU A 301 3.05 10.06 17.18
C LEU A 301 2.96 11.36 17.95
N VAL A 302 3.83 12.34 17.65
CA VAL A 302 3.72 13.68 18.23
C VAL A 302 2.42 14.35 17.77
N GLY A 303 2.05 14.13 16.51
CA GLY A 303 0.78 14.57 15.93
C GLY A 303 -0.43 13.93 16.61
N PHE A 304 -0.46 12.60 16.68
CA PHE A 304 -1.55 11.87 17.33
C PHE A 304 -1.66 12.17 18.83
N GLY A 305 -0.53 12.23 19.54
CA GLY A 305 -0.48 12.50 20.99
C GLY A 305 -0.92 13.92 21.38
N LYS A 306 -0.75 14.90 20.48
CA LYS A 306 -1.23 16.28 20.68
C LYS A 306 -2.67 16.48 20.22
N GLY A 307 -3.30 15.47 19.61
CA GLY A 307 -4.64 15.59 19.04
C GLY A 307 -4.72 16.53 17.82
N SER A 308 -3.59 16.85 17.18
CA SER A 308 -3.52 17.68 15.99
C SER A 308 -3.32 16.78 14.76
N PRO A 309 -4.39 16.44 14.01
CA PRO A 309 -4.26 15.67 12.77
C PRO A 309 -3.37 16.43 11.76
N SER A 310 -2.54 15.69 11.00
CA SER A 310 -1.74 16.29 9.93
C SER A 310 -2.67 16.76 8.80
N PRO A 311 -2.54 18.01 8.32
CA PRO A 311 -3.18 18.43 7.08
C PRO A 311 -2.75 17.59 5.87
N GLY A 312 -1.48 17.15 5.85
CA GLY A 312 -0.90 16.35 4.77
C GLY A 312 -1.03 14.84 5.04
N SER A 313 0.11 14.17 5.04
CA SER A 313 0.29 12.76 5.42
C SER A 313 1.54 12.63 6.28
N TYR A 314 1.57 11.67 7.21
CA TYR A 314 2.79 11.24 7.90
C TYR A 314 3.64 10.25 7.11
N HIS A 315 3.22 9.87 5.90
CA HIS A 315 4.05 9.16 4.94
C HIS A 315 4.69 10.16 3.98
N ALA A 316 5.95 9.91 3.62
CA ALA A 316 6.62 10.59 2.53
C ALA A 316 6.39 9.79 1.23
N PRO A 317 6.04 10.47 0.13
CA PRO A 317 5.92 9.80 -1.16
C PRO A 317 7.29 9.34 -1.66
N VAL A 318 7.29 8.21 -2.38
CA VAL A 318 8.46 7.62 -3.01
C VAL A 318 8.28 7.68 -4.52
N VAL A 319 9.32 8.10 -5.25
CA VAL A 319 9.26 8.29 -6.70
C VAL A 319 10.46 7.62 -7.36
N VAL A 320 10.21 6.90 -8.45
CA VAL A 320 11.26 6.39 -9.34
C VAL A 320 11.18 7.06 -10.71
N GLU A 321 12.33 7.47 -11.23
CA GLU A 321 12.49 7.89 -12.63
C GLU A 321 12.97 6.73 -13.50
N LEU A 322 12.29 6.53 -14.63
CA LEU A 322 12.52 5.47 -15.60
C LEU A 322 12.77 6.08 -16.98
N ALA A 323 13.79 5.61 -17.69
CA ALA A 323 14.04 5.93 -19.09
C ALA A 323 13.24 4.99 -20.01
N LEU A 324 11.94 5.26 -20.06
CA LEU A 324 10.91 4.62 -20.88
C LEU A 324 10.04 5.69 -21.54
#